data_AF-A0A1Q9X2M9-F1
#
_entry.id   AF-A0A1Q9X2M9-F1
#
_cell.length_a   1.000
_cell.length_b   1.000
_cell.length_c   1.000
_cell.angle_alpha   90.00
_cell.angle_beta   90.00
_cell.angle_gamma   90.00
#
_symmetry.space_group_name_H-M   'P 1'
#
loop_
_entity.id
_entity.type
_entity.pdbx_description
1 polymer ?
#
loop_
_entity_poly.entity_id
_entity_poly.type
_entity_poly.pdbx_seq_one_letter_code
_entity_poly.pdbx_strand_id
1 'polypeptide(L)'
;MLREHQMKTSYWVAAACLVASTSGFANGFKPIEIKDQELAELRGRYVMPGRIISFGVVMSSTWRNASGDLIGATTSMQIQAATVKPQFYVSTYSHSGNGGPAEQGTGSVVGGAGLAGTQGINQSVRAAGDGNSAYNNIAIDVKEGSHAPALVPAQGQALMAGQTITGSSAAGSIAVSATNGGVQMAIQANNNQGSAIQQVAQGGLLQNTRLLGNSNMVSNLTQLNVVLNNNGPTVGALDCNLNQLTALRSLGY
;
A
#
# COMPACT_ATOMS: atom_id res chain seq x y z
N MET A 1 -67.17 -41.17 31.81
CA MET A 1 -66.93 -40.64 30.46
C MET A 1 -66.37 -39.23 30.58
N LEU A 2 -65.05 -39.08 30.49
CA LEU A 2 -64.39 -37.76 30.42
C LEU A 2 -63.17 -37.93 29.52
N ARG A 3 -63.31 -37.55 28.26
CA ARG A 3 -62.21 -37.40 27.31
C ARG A 3 -62.60 -36.33 26.30
N GLU A 4 -61.57 -35.60 25.88
CA GLU A 4 -61.53 -34.69 24.71
C GLU A 4 -62.03 -33.26 24.90
N HIS A 5 -61.16 -32.38 25.41
CA HIS A 5 -61.20 -30.97 25.00
C HIS A 5 -59.84 -30.23 25.03
N GLN A 6 -58.70 -30.93 25.12
CA GLN A 6 -57.36 -30.32 25.31
C GLN A 6 -56.36 -30.55 24.15
N MET A 7 -56.82 -30.64 22.90
CA MET A 7 -55.93 -30.75 21.73
C MET A 7 -56.30 -29.81 20.56
N LYS A 8 -56.94 -28.66 20.83
CA LYS A 8 -57.22 -27.67 19.78
C LYS A 8 -56.48 -26.35 19.99
N THR A 9 -56.19 -25.95 21.22
CA THR A 9 -55.58 -24.64 21.52
C THR A 9 -54.08 -24.57 21.20
N SER A 10 -53.35 -25.69 21.29
CA SER A 10 -51.92 -25.75 20.99
C SER A 10 -51.58 -25.58 19.50
N TYR A 11 -52.44 -26.05 18.61
CA TYR A 11 -52.25 -25.91 17.15
C TYR A 11 -52.39 -24.46 16.68
N TRP A 12 -53.27 -23.68 17.31
CA TRP A 12 -53.44 -22.26 16.97
C TRP A 12 -52.27 -21.39 17.43
N VAL A 13 -51.64 -21.72 18.56
CA VAL A 13 -50.44 -21.01 19.05
C VAL A 13 -49.21 -21.31 18.19
N ALA A 14 -49.03 -22.57 17.78
CA ALA A 14 -47.95 -22.95 16.88
C ALA A 14 -48.10 -22.32 15.47
N ALA A 15 -49.33 -22.22 14.95
CA ALA A 15 -49.59 -21.55 13.68
C ALA A 15 -49.36 -20.03 13.74
N ALA A 16 -49.72 -19.37 14.85
CA ALA A 16 -49.45 -17.94 15.03
C ALA A 16 -47.95 -17.61 15.10
N CYS A 17 -47.13 -18.48 15.71
CA CYS A 17 -45.66 -18.31 15.75
C CYS A 17 -44.98 -18.54 14.38
N LEU A 18 -45.58 -19.31 13.47
CA LEU A 18 -45.04 -19.55 12.13
C LEU A 18 -45.40 -18.44 11.13
N VAL A 19 -46.50 -17.72 11.34
CA VAL A 19 -46.89 -16.57 10.50
C VAL A 19 -46.20 -15.28 10.95
N ALA A 20 -45.85 -15.15 12.23
CA ALA A 20 -45.08 -13.98 12.72
C ALA A 20 -43.59 -14.01 12.33
N SER A 21 -43.06 -15.13 11.82
CA SER A 21 -41.65 -15.28 11.48
C SER A 21 -41.32 -15.07 10.00
N THR A 22 -42.32 -14.77 9.15
CA THR A 22 -42.15 -14.72 7.69
C THR A 22 -42.64 -13.42 7.04
N SER A 23 -42.10 -12.27 7.45
CA SER A 23 -41.95 -11.13 6.53
C SER A 23 -41.11 -10.03 7.17
N GLY A 24 -39.95 -9.69 6.60
CA GLY A 24 -39.36 -8.37 6.84
C GLY A 24 -37.86 -8.17 6.66
N PHE A 25 -37.02 -9.20 6.53
CA PHE A 25 -35.57 -8.98 6.45
C PHE A 25 -34.91 -9.77 5.33
N ALA A 26 -35.38 -9.55 4.11
CA ALA A 26 -34.64 -9.91 2.90
C ALA A 26 -34.76 -8.79 1.87
N ASN A 27 -34.59 -7.53 2.29
CA ASN A 27 -34.03 -6.56 1.37
C ASN A 27 -32.58 -7.00 1.17
N GLY A 28 -32.34 -7.75 0.09
CA GLY A 28 -30.98 -8.07 -0.34
C GLY A 28 -30.16 -6.81 -0.27
N PHE A 29 -28.96 -6.88 0.32
CA PHE A 29 -28.05 -5.76 0.48
C PHE A 29 -28.00 -4.96 -0.82
N LYS A 30 -28.78 -3.88 -0.90
CA LYS A 30 -28.65 -2.92 -1.98
C LYS A 30 -27.43 -2.10 -1.58
N PRO A 31 -26.32 -2.19 -2.32
CA PRO A 31 -25.19 -1.33 -2.04
C PRO A 31 -25.71 0.12 -2.08
N ILE A 32 -25.64 0.81 -0.94
CA ILE A 32 -25.94 2.23 -0.88
C ILE A 32 -24.69 2.92 -1.39
N GLU A 33 -24.83 3.68 -2.47
CA GLU A 33 -23.76 4.51 -3.00
C GLU A 33 -23.49 5.65 -2.01
N ILE A 34 -22.27 5.66 -1.46
CA ILE A 34 -21.80 6.73 -0.59
C ILE A 34 -21.23 7.83 -1.48
N LYS A 35 -21.72 9.07 -1.32
CA LYS A 35 -21.23 10.22 -2.09
C LYS A 35 -19.75 10.48 -1.78
N ASP A 36 -19.00 10.98 -2.76
CA ASP A 36 -17.56 11.30 -2.62
C ASP A 36 -17.23 12.19 -1.41
N GLN A 37 -18.13 13.11 -1.07
CA GLN A 37 -17.97 13.99 0.09
C GLN A 37 -18.03 13.20 1.41
N GLU A 38 -18.93 12.22 1.52
CA GLU A 38 -19.04 11.33 2.67
C GLU A 38 -17.85 10.36 2.71
N LEU A 39 -17.42 9.83 1.55
CA LEU A 39 -16.19 9.01 1.44
C LEU A 39 -14.94 9.78 1.87
N ALA A 40 -14.86 11.08 1.57
CA ALA A 40 -13.74 11.94 1.96
C ALA A 40 -13.68 12.13 3.49
N GLU A 41 -14.83 12.19 4.16
CA GLU A 41 -14.92 12.24 5.63
C GLU A 41 -14.59 10.91 6.31
N LEU A 42 -14.71 9.79 5.61
CA LEU A 42 -14.37 8.46 6.12
C LEU A 42 -12.85 8.17 6.10
N ARG A 43 -12.04 8.95 5.37
CA ARG A 43 -10.57 8.79 5.37
C ARG A 43 -9.98 9.15 6.74
N GLY A 44 -9.12 8.28 7.26
CA GLY A 44 -8.42 8.50 8.54
C GLY A 44 -9.23 8.16 9.81
N ARG A 45 -10.52 7.78 9.69
CA ARG A 45 -11.36 7.36 10.84
C ARG A 45 -11.20 5.88 11.23
N TYR A 46 -10.58 5.05 10.39
CA TYR A 46 -10.51 3.58 10.59
C TYR A 46 -9.32 3.10 11.42
N VAL A 47 -8.35 3.95 11.72
CA VAL A 47 -7.32 3.69 12.72
C VAL A 47 -7.55 4.64 13.87
N MET A 48 -8.24 4.16 14.92
CA MET A 48 -8.37 4.96 16.13
C MET A 48 -6.98 5.30 16.67
N PRO A 49 -6.76 6.52 17.17
CA PRO A 49 -5.52 6.90 17.81
C PRO A 49 -5.10 5.85 18.86
N GLY A 50 -3.83 5.43 18.82
CA GLY A 50 -3.28 4.41 19.74
C GLY A 50 -3.48 2.95 19.33
N ARG A 51 -4.11 2.65 18.17
CA ARG A 51 -4.23 1.27 17.68
C ARG A 51 -3.07 0.79 16.84
N ILE A 52 -2.32 1.64 16.15
CA ILE A 52 -1.14 1.19 15.40
C ILE A 52 -0.01 0.92 16.39
N ILE A 53 0.34 -0.35 16.55
CA ILE A 53 1.43 -0.79 17.45
C ILE A 53 2.73 -1.07 16.70
N SER A 54 2.66 -1.21 15.37
CA SER A 54 3.83 -1.25 14.50
C SER A 54 3.50 -0.72 13.10
N PHE A 55 4.45 0.01 12.54
CA PHE A 55 4.44 0.48 11.16
C PHE A 55 5.78 0.18 10.50
N GLY A 56 5.76 -0.48 9.36
CA GLY A 56 6.93 -0.83 8.57
C GLY A 56 6.81 -0.34 7.14
N VAL A 57 7.92 0.10 6.58
CA VAL A 57 8.05 0.42 5.15
C VAL A 57 9.18 -0.43 4.61
N VAL A 58 8.92 -1.13 3.50
CA VAL A 58 9.96 -1.80 2.70
C VAL A 58 9.80 -1.31 1.28
N MET A 59 10.89 -0.88 0.67
CA MET A 59 10.91 -0.46 -0.72
C MET A 59 12.08 -1.12 -1.43
N SER A 60 11.88 -1.45 -2.71
CA SER A 60 12.96 -1.87 -3.60
C SER A 60 12.75 -1.29 -4.99
N SER A 61 13.85 -0.83 -5.60
CA SER A 61 13.86 -0.42 -7.00
C SER A 61 15.01 -1.13 -7.70
N THR A 62 14.73 -1.75 -8.84
CA THR A 62 15.69 -2.52 -9.63
C THR A 62 15.56 -2.17 -11.10
N TRP A 63 16.69 -2.00 -11.77
CA TRP A 63 16.80 -1.89 -13.22
C TRP A 63 17.73 -2.97 -13.74
N ARG A 64 17.31 -3.68 -14.79
CA ARG A 64 18.13 -4.59 -15.57
C ARG A 64 18.10 -4.20 -17.04
N ASN A 65 19.26 -4.09 -17.67
CA ASN A 65 19.37 -3.75 -19.09
C ASN A 65 19.34 -5.01 -19.98
N ALA A 66 19.42 -4.81 -21.31
CA ALA A 66 19.46 -5.89 -22.30
C ALA A 66 20.67 -6.83 -22.17
N SER A 67 21.79 -6.32 -21.63
CA SER A 67 23.03 -7.08 -21.37
C SER A 67 22.90 -8.02 -20.17
N GLY A 68 21.84 -7.88 -19.37
CA GLY A 68 21.65 -8.57 -18.11
C GLY A 68 22.32 -7.89 -16.92
N ASP A 69 22.98 -6.74 -17.13
CA ASP A 69 23.49 -5.94 -16.02
C ASP A 69 22.34 -5.41 -15.20
N LEU A 70 22.54 -5.41 -13.89
CA LEU A 70 21.52 -5.02 -12.92
C LEU A 70 22.08 -4.01 -11.94
N ILE A 71 21.22 -3.09 -11.54
CA ILE A 71 21.44 -2.19 -10.41
C ILE A 71 20.14 -2.03 -9.62
N GLY A 72 20.24 -1.91 -8.30
CA GLY A 72 19.09 -1.65 -7.46
C GLY A 72 19.46 -1.27 -6.04
N ALA A 73 18.44 -0.92 -5.27
CA ALA A 73 18.55 -0.75 -3.84
C ALA A 73 17.28 -1.23 -3.15
N THR A 74 17.46 -1.68 -1.92
CA THR A 74 16.38 -1.85 -0.95
C THR A 74 16.49 -0.80 0.13
N THR A 75 15.34 -0.36 0.64
CA THR A 75 15.29 0.42 1.86
C THR A 75 14.19 -0.07 2.77
N SER A 76 14.45 -0.05 4.08
CA SER A 76 13.48 -0.46 5.08
C SER A 76 13.49 0.45 6.31
N MET A 77 12.33 0.58 6.93
CA MET A 77 12.14 1.25 8.22
C MET A 77 11.06 0.50 8.99
N GLN A 78 11.24 0.35 10.30
CA GLN A 78 10.23 -0.18 11.20
C GLN A 78 10.13 0.72 12.43
N ILE A 79 8.89 1.08 12.77
CA ILE A 79 8.53 1.93 13.90
C ILE A 79 7.59 1.14 14.81
N GLN A 80 7.86 1.19 16.11
CA GLN A 80 7.03 0.67 17.19
C GLN A 80 7.22 1.54 18.43
N ALA A 81 6.51 1.26 19.54
CA ALA A 81 6.58 2.08 20.75
C ALA A 81 8.00 2.27 21.32
N ALA A 82 8.87 1.27 21.20
CA ALA A 82 10.27 1.34 21.64
C ALA A 82 11.20 2.10 20.66
N THR A 83 10.72 2.50 19.48
CA THR A 83 11.52 3.19 18.48
C THR A 83 11.80 4.62 18.92
N VAL A 84 13.04 4.89 19.32
CA VAL A 84 13.49 6.22 19.76
C VAL A 84 13.62 7.19 18.57
N LYS A 85 14.09 6.68 17.41
CA LYS A 85 14.29 7.48 16.21
C LYS A 85 13.92 6.68 14.96
N PRO A 86 12.91 7.12 14.19
CA PRO A 86 12.61 6.54 12.88
C PRO A 86 13.79 6.78 11.93
N GLN A 87 14.30 5.71 11.32
CA GLN A 87 15.40 5.78 10.37
C GLN A 87 15.20 4.73 9.27
N PHE A 88 15.51 5.13 8.03
CA PHE A 88 15.63 4.19 6.92
C PHE A 88 17.03 3.59 6.89
N TYR A 89 17.10 2.31 6.57
CA TYR A 89 18.34 1.63 6.23
C TYR A 89 18.32 1.28 4.76
N VAL A 90 19.46 1.38 4.10
CA VAL A 90 19.60 1.27 2.64
C VAL A 90 20.68 0.28 2.30
N SER A 91 20.37 -0.65 1.40
CA SER A 91 21.34 -1.56 0.80
C SER A 91 21.29 -1.41 -0.72
N THR A 92 22.39 -0.97 -1.33
CA THR A 92 22.54 -0.97 -2.79
C THR A 92 23.12 -2.29 -3.26
N TYR A 93 22.73 -2.76 -4.44
CA TYR A 93 23.25 -3.98 -5.05
C TYR A 93 23.35 -3.84 -6.56
N SER A 94 24.24 -4.64 -7.16
CA SER A 94 24.44 -4.70 -8.60
C SER A 94 24.93 -6.09 -9.01
N HIS A 95 24.68 -6.44 -10.26
CA HIS A 95 25.17 -7.67 -10.87
C HIS A 95 25.61 -7.37 -12.31
N SER A 96 26.72 -7.95 -12.75
CA SER A 96 27.15 -7.86 -14.16
C SER A 96 26.46 -8.94 -14.96
N GLY A 97 25.87 -8.57 -16.08
CA GLY A 97 25.34 -9.53 -17.04
C GLY A 97 26.45 -10.17 -17.87
N ASN A 98 26.04 -11.14 -18.69
CA ASN A 98 26.93 -11.83 -19.64
C ASN A 98 26.68 -11.39 -21.10
N GLY A 99 25.79 -10.44 -21.33
CA GLY A 99 25.51 -9.90 -22.66
C GLY A 99 26.54 -8.84 -23.09
N GLY A 100 26.56 -8.53 -24.39
CA GLY A 100 27.34 -7.41 -24.92
C GLY A 100 26.85 -6.06 -24.38
N PRO A 101 27.62 -4.97 -24.52
CA PRO A 101 27.25 -3.65 -24.01
C PRO A 101 25.84 -3.23 -24.46
N ALA A 102 25.05 -2.65 -23.56
CA ALA A 102 23.72 -2.16 -23.92
C ALA A 102 23.85 -1.02 -24.94
N GLU A 103 23.12 -1.13 -26.04
CA GLU A 103 23.05 -0.10 -27.08
C GLU A 103 22.56 1.25 -26.52
N GLN A 104 22.71 2.33 -27.29
CA GLN A 104 22.14 3.61 -26.87
C GLN A 104 20.61 3.62 -27.05
N GLY A 105 19.88 4.08 -26.03
CA GLY A 105 18.44 4.33 -26.14
C GLY A 105 18.16 5.55 -27.01
N THR A 106 17.33 5.37 -28.04
CA THR A 106 16.98 6.41 -29.03
C THR A 106 15.50 6.81 -29.00
N GLY A 107 14.70 6.09 -28.21
CA GLY A 107 13.28 6.35 -28.07
C GLY A 107 12.99 7.68 -27.39
N SER A 108 11.82 8.24 -27.68
CA SER A 108 11.32 9.45 -27.05
C SER A 108 9.96 9.18 -26.42
N VAL A 109 9.80 9.67 -25.20
CA VAL A 109 8.54 9.65 -24.46
C VAL A 109 8.07 11.09 -24.29
N VAL A 110 6.87 11.39 -24.79
CA VAL A 110 6.22 12.69 -24.71
C VAL A 110 5.08 12.65 -23.68
N GLY A 111 4.86 13.75 -22.97
CA GLY A 111 3.84 13.87 -21.93
C GLY A 111 4.29 13.42 -20.53
N GLY A 112 3.34 13.37 -19.60
CA GLY A 112 3.59 13.07 -18.19
C GLY A 112 3.98 14.29 -17.34
N ALA A 113 3.76 15.50 -17.85
CA ALA A 113 3.76 16.70 -17.04
C ALA A 113 2.69 16.58 -15.93
N GLY A 114 3.06 16.89 -14.69
CA GLY A 114 2.15 16.80 -13.54
C GLY A 114 2.12 15.44 -12.81
N LEU A 115 2.69 14.37 -13.39
CA LEU A 115 2.73 13.05 -12.74
C LEU A 115 3.59 13.02 -11.45
N ALA A 116 4.38 14.05 -11.19
CA ALA A 116 5.17 14.18 -9.96
C ALA A 116 4.48 15.03 -8.86
N GLY A 117 3.33 15.65 -9.16
CA GLY A 117 2.70 16.64 -8.27
C GLY A 117 1.40 16.18 -7.61
N THR A 118 0.98 14.93 -7.83
CA THR A 118 -0.29 14.41 -7.30
C THR A 118 -0.13 13.95 -5.85
N GLN A 119 -1.13 14.24 -5.02
CA GLN A 119 -1.23 13.70 -3.66
C GLN A 119 -1.72 12.24 -3.69
N GLY A 120 -1.32 11.45 -2.70
CA GLY A 120 -1.68 10.02 -2.64
C GLY A 120 -0.73 9.14 -3.47
N ILE A 121 -1.27 8.14 -4.16
CA ILE A 121 -0.47 7.16 -4.92
C ILE A 121 -0.44 7.55 -6.40
N ASN A 122 0.75 7.79 -6.95
CA ASN A 122 0.97 8.00 -8.37
C ASN A 122 1.93 6.93 -8.92
N GLN A 123 1.42 6.11 -9.84
CA GLN A 123 2.20 5.09 -10.53
C GLN A 123 2.15 5.35 -12.02
N SER A 124 3.32 5.43 -12.66
CA SER A 124 3.42 5.63 -14.10
C SER A 124 4.56 4.83 -14.71
N VAL A 125 4.28 4.25 -15.88
CA VAL A 125 5.25 3.66 -16.77
C VAL A 125 5.08 4.34 -18.11
N ARG A 126 6.16 4.87 -18.64
CA ARG A 126 6.20 5.42 -19.99
C ARG A 126 7.37 4.82 -20.72
N ALA A 127 7.11 4.22 -21.88
CA ALA A 127 8.11 3.48 -22.61
C ALA A 127 8.14 3.90 -24.08
N ALA A 128 9.35 3.93 -24.62
CA ALA A 128 9.65 3.81 -26.03
C ALA A 128 10.56 2.60 -26.22
N GLY A 129 10.75 2.15 -27.46
CA GLY A 129 11.51 0.95 -27.76
C GLY A 129 10.76 -0.35 -27.47
N ASP A 130 11.40 -1.47 -27.80
CA ASP A 130 10.79 -2.80 -27.84
C ASP A 130 11.27 -3.69 -26.69
N GLY A 131 10.45 -4.67 -26.29
CA GLY A 131 10.83 -5.70 -25.32
C GLY A 131 10.99 -5.22 -23.86
N ASN A 132 10.57 -4.00 -23.55
CA ASN A 132 10.64 -3.48 -22.18
C ASN A 132 9.58 -4.12 -21.27
N SER A 133 9.90 -4.24 -19.98
CA SER A 133 8.98 -4.64 -18.91
C SER A 133 9.17 -3.74 -17.71
N ALA A 134 8.08 -3.21 -17.15
CA ALA A 134 8.16 -2.36 -15.97
C ALA A 134 7.00 -2.63 -15.02
N TYR A 135 7.35 -2.86 -13.75
CA TYR A 135 6.39 -3.12 -12.68
C TYR A 135 6.50 -2.03 -11.62
N ASN A 136 5.36 -1.43 -11.30
CA ASN A 136 5.18 -0.56 -10.14
C ASN A 136 4.17 -1.26 -9.24
N ASN A 137 4.62 -1.80 -8.12
CA ASN A 137 3.78 -2.54 -7.18
C ASN A 137 3.73 -1.85 -5.83
N ILE A 138 2.55 -1.84 -5.24
CA ILE A 138 2.30 -1.36 -3.88
C ILE A 138 1.49 -2.42 -3.15
N ALA A 139 1.98 -2.84 -2.00
CA ALA A 139 1.28 -3.71 -1.07
C ALA A 139 1.04 -2.97 0.25
N ILE A 140 -0.16 -3.12 0.79
CA ILE A 140 -0.51 -2.62 2.13
C ILE A 140 -1.01 -3.81 2.93
N ASP A 141 -0.15 -4.30 3.83
CA ASP A 141 -0.44 -5.43 4.69
C ASP A 141 -0.90 -4.92 6.05
N VAL A 142 -2.18 -5.08 6.34
CA VAL A 142 -2.76 -4.74 7.65
C VAL A 142 -3.11 -6.02 8.38
N LYS A 143 -2.57 -6.18 9.59
CA LYS A 143 -2.91 -7.29 10.47
C LYS A 143 -3.24 -6.82 11.88
N GLU A 144 -4.02 -7.61 12.59
CA GLU A 144 -4.33 -7.39 14.00
C GLU A 144 -3.47 -8.29 14.89
N GLY A 145 -3.05 -7.78 16.05
CA GLY A 145 -2.27 -8.52 17.03
C GLY A 145 -2.22 -7.84 18.38
N SER A 146 -1.96 -8.59 19.45
CA SER A 146 -1.83 -8.05 20.80
C SER A 146 -0.44 -7.48 21.11
N HIS A 147 0.55 -7.70 20.22
CA HIS A 147 1.94 -7.29 20.39
C HIS A 147 2.54 -6.82 19.06
N ALA A 148 3.47 -5.85 19.13
CA ALA A 148 4.25 -5.46 17.97
C ALA A 148 5.16 -6.63 17.53
N PRO A 149 5.37 -6.84 16.22
CA PRO A 149 6.37 -7.79 15.74
C PRO A 149 7.75 -7.45 16.30
N ALA A 150 8.63 -8.45 16.39
CA ALA A 150 10.04 -8.19 16.69
C ALA A 150 10.63 -7.20 15.67
N LEU A 151 11.52 -6.33 16.13
CA LEU A 151 12.29 -5.45 15.25
C LEU A 151 13.17 -6.33 14.36
N VAL A 152 13.02 -6.16 13.05
CA VAL A 152 13.94 -6.77 12.10
C VAL A 152 15.29 -6.06 12.24
N PRO A 153 16.42 -6.78 12.38
CA PRO A 153 17.73 -6.16 12.39
C PRO A 153 17.92 -5.29 11.16
N ALA A 154 18.36 -4.05 11.40
CA ALA A 154 18.66 -3.12 10.33
C ALA A 154 19.73 -3.71 9.37
N GLN A 155 19.43 -3.71 8.08
CA GLN A 155 20.36 -4.16 7.04
C GLN A 155 20.76 -3.00 6.14
N GLY A 156 22.07 -2.84 5.94
CA GLY A 156 22.64 -1.76 5.15
C GLY A 156 22.98 -0.52 5.96
N GLN A 157 23.18 0.59 5.27
CA GLN A 157 23.62 1.84 5.85
C GLN A 157 22.42 2.70 6.27
N ALA A 158 22.49 3.31 7.46
CA ALA A 158 21.47 4.25 7.93
C ALA A 158 21.46 5.51 7.04
N LEU A 159 20.28 5.87 6.54
CA LEU A 159 20.05 7.07 5.75
C LEU A 159 19.75 8.26 6.68
N MET A 160 20.73 9.13 6.86
CA MET A 160 20.59 10.34 7.69
C MET A 160 19.95 11.48 6.89
N ALA A 161 19.36 12.45 7.58
CA ALA A 161 18.80 13.64 6.94
C ALA A 161 19.87 14.37 6.12
N GLY A 162 19.54 14.74 4.88
CA GLY A 162 20.48 15.38 3.95
C GLY A 162 21.52 14.45 3.31
N GLN A 163 21.57 13.17 3.69
CA GLN A 163 22.47 12.20 3.06
C GLN A 163 21.86 11.60 1.80
N THR A 164 22.76 11.21 0.89
CA THR A 164 22.46 10.37 -0.27
C THR A 164 23.42 9.18 -0.27
N ILE A 165 22.87 7.97 -0.40
CA ILE A 165 23.63 6.72 -0.57
C ILE A 165 23.57 6.35 -2.04
N THR A 166 24.73 6.11 -2.67
CA THR A 166 24.83 5.91 -4.11
C THR A 166 25.45 4.56 -4.46
N GLY A 167 25.08 4.02 -5.62
CA GLY A 167 25.72 2.85 -6.25
C GLY A 167 25.86 3.06 -7.75
N SER A 168 26.75 2.30 -8.40
CA SER A 168 26.94 2.34 -9.84
C SER A 168 27.29 0.96 -10.40
N SER A 169 26.90 0.71 -11.65
CA SER A 169 27.23 -0.50 -12.40
C SER A 169 27.14 -0.23 -13.91
N ALA A 170 27.39 -1.26 -14.73
CA ALA A 170 27.18 -1.19 -16.17
C ALA A 170 25.72 -0.90 -16.57
N ALA A 171 24.74 -1.23 -15.71
CA ALA A 171 23.33 -0.91 -15.93
C ALA A 171 23.01 0.59 -15.74
N GLY A 172 23.74 1.30 -14.87
CA GLY A 172 23.39 2.66 -14.48
C GLY A 172 24.00 3.11 -13.17
N SER A 173 23.37 4.14 -12.60
CA SER A 173 23.63 4.61 -11.23
C SER A 173 22.33 4.63 -10.43
N ILE A 174 22.46 4.44 -9.11
CA ILE A 174 21.36 4.57 -8.17
C ILE A 174 21.72 5.58 -7.07
N ALA A 175 20.76 6.40 -6.68
CA ALA A 175 20.86 7.34 -5.57
C ALA A 175 19.64 7.18 -4.65
N VAL A 176 19.89 6.98 -3.36
CA VAL A 176 18.85 6.89 -2.33
C VAL A 176 19.05 8.04 -1.35
N SER A 177 18.08 8.95 -1.29
CA SER A 177 18.17 10.19 -0.50
C SER A 177 16.99 10.33 0.45
N ALA A 178 17.23 11.00 1.58
CA ALA A 178 16.17 11.41 2.49
C ALA A 178 15.45 12.64 1.91
N THR A 179 14.12 12.61 1.79
CA THR A 179 13.33 13.68 1.16
C THR A 179 12.14 14.05 2.02
N ASN A 180 12.09 15.26 2.60
CA ASN A 180 10.94 15.81 3.35
C ASN A 180 10.28 14.82 4.34
N GLY A 181 11.09 14.16 5.17
CA GLY A 181 10.60 13.16 6.15
C GLY A 181 10.31 11.77 5.56
N GLY A 182 10.65 11.55 4.30
CA GLY A 182 10.53 10.28 3.59
C GLY A 182 11.82 9.88 2.88
N VAL A 183 11.70 8.98 1.90
CA VAL A 183 12.83 8.45 1.12
C VAL A 183 12.53 8.49 -0.37
N GLN A 184 13.54 8.82 -1.17
CA GLN A 184 13.50 8.74 -2.63
C GLN A 184 14.65 7.84 -3.11
N MET A 185 14.33 6.87 -3.95
CA MET A 185 15.26 6.06 -4.73
C MET A 185 15.16 6.48 -6.19
N ALA A 186 16.28 6.84 -6.80
CA ALA A 186 16.37 7.23 -8.20
C ALA A 186 17.43 6.38 -8.91
N ILE A 187 17.03 5.68 -9.96
CA ILE A 187 17.93 4.98 -10.89
C ILE A 187 18.00 5.78 -12.18
N GLN A 188 19.22 6.08 -12.61
CA GLN A 188 19.52 6.59 -13.94
C GLN A 188 20.25 5.51 -14.72
N ALA A 189 19.60 4.94 -15.73
CA ALA A 189 20.21 3.89 -16.54
C ALA A 189 21.25 4.50 -17.50
N ASN A 190 22.31 3.75 -17.75
CA ASN A 190 23.39 4.15 -18.67
C ASN A 190 22.88 4.20 -20.12
N ASN A 191 23.68 4.80 -21.00
CA ASN A 191 23.46 4.82 -22.45
C ASN A 191 22.06 5.34 -22.85
N ASN A 192 21.53 6.29 -22.09
CA ASN A 192 20.20 6.86 -22.31
C ASN A 192 19.08 5.79 -22.33
N GLN A 193 19.22 4.70 -21.58
CA GLN A 193 18.22 3.63 -21.54
C GLN A 193 16.94 4.03 -20.80
N GLY A 194 17.03 5.00 -19.89
CA GLY A 194 15.90 5.56 -19.17
C GLY A 194 16.20 5.84 -17.69
N SER A 195 15.14 5.95 -16.89
CA SER A 195 15.21 6.27 -15.46
C SER A 195 14.04 5.67 -14.69
N ALA A 196 14.26 5.33 -13.42
CA ALA A 196 13.20 4.95 -12.48
C ALA A 196 13.30 5.81 -11.22
N ILE A 197 12.17 6.36 -10.77
CA ILE A 197 12.07 7.13 -9.52
C ILE A 197 10.99 6.49 -8.67
N GLN A 198 11.34 6.20 -7.43
CA GLN A 198 10.42 5.72 -6.41
C GLN A 198 10.57 6.58 -5.16
N GLN A 199 9.46 7.08 -4.63
CA GLN A 199 9.47 7.96 -3.48
C GLN A 199 8.29 7.65 -2.55
N VAL A 200 8.53 7.70 -1.26
CA VAL A 200 7.50 7.77 -0.22
C VAL A 200 7.82 8.99 0.61
N ALA A 201 6.96 10.02 0.54
CA ALA A 201 7.11 11.27 1.28
C ALA A 201 5.77 12.01 1.37
N GLN A 202 5.58 12.86 2.39
CA GLN A 202 4.46 13.79 2.54
C GLN A 202 3.07 13.20 2.18
N GLY A 203 2.71 12.06 2.76
CA GLY A 203 1.37 11.46 2.57
C GLY A 203 1.11 10.88 1.17
N GLY A 204 2.15 10.76 0.35
CA GLY A 204 2.08 10.18 -0.98
C GLY A 204 3.18 9.18 -1.29
N LEU A 205 2.95 8.45 -2.37
CA LEU A 205 3.86 7.48 -2.94
C LEU A 205 3.93 7.71 -4.44
N LEU A 206 5.14 7.89 -4.95
CA LEU A 206 5.42 8.06 -6.38
C LEU A 206 6.24 6.87 -6.87
N GLN A 207 5.83 6.26 -7.97
CA GLN A 207 6.61 5.28 -8.73
C GLN A 207 6.52 5.64 -10.22
N ASN A 208 7.61 6.16 -10.78
CA ASN A 208 7.68 6.63 -12.16
C ASN A 208 8.83 5.93 -12.88
N THR A 209 8.51 5.24 -13.97
CA THR A 209 9.49 4.58 -14.83
C THR A 209 9.41 5.18 -16.22
N ARG A 210 10.55 5.63 -16.75
CA ARG A 210 10.73 6.10 -18.13
C ARG A 210 11.73 5.20 -18.83
N LEU A 211 11.32 4.56 -19.91
CA LEU A 211 12.15 3.66 -20.73
C LEU A 211 12.33 4.28 -22.12
N LEU A 212 13.57 4.33 -22.59
CA LEU A 212 13.94 4.99 -23.85
C LEU A 212 14.69 4.06 -24.81
N GLY A 213 15.26 2.96 -24.33
CA GLY A 213 15.82 1.91 -25.20
C GLY A 213 15.03 0.62 -25.11
N ASN A 214 15.68 -0.49 -25.48
CA ASN A 214 15.04 -1.79 -25.66
C ASN A 214 15.38 -2.76 -24.52
N SER A 215 14.51 -3.74 -24.31
CA SER A 215 14.75 -4.90 -23.44
C SER A 215 15.16 -4.57 -22.00
N ASN A 216 14.70 -3.43 -21.48
CA ASN A 216 14.90 -3.08 -20.08
C ASN A 216 13.83 -3.74 -19.21
N MET A 217 14.23 -4.20 -18.03
CA MET A 217 13.33 -4.69 -17.00
C MET A 217 13.46 -3.84 -15.74
N VAL A 218 12.35 -3.22 -15.32
CA VAL A 218 12.29 -2.37 -14.13
C VAL A 218 11.28 -2.94 -13.14
N SER A 219 11.64 -2.96 -11.86
CA SER A 219 10.73 -3.33 -10.79
C SER A 219 10.86 -2.35 -9.63
N ASN A 220 9.75 -1.69 -9.31
CA ASN A 220 9.60 -0.83 -8.15
C ASN A 220 8.53 -1.44 -7.24
N LEU A 221 8.91 -1.78 -6.02
CA LEU A 221 8.01 -2.33 -5.02
C LEU A 221 8.02 -1.43 -3.80
N THR A 222 6.83 -1.05 -3.31
CA THR A 222 6.66 -0.51 -1.96
C THR A 222 5.73 -1.43 -1.19
N GLN A 223 6.08 -1.77 0.04
CA GLN A 223 5.23 -2.49 0.95
C GLN A 223 5.10 -1.70 2.26
N LEU A 224 3.86 -1.43 2.64
CA LEU A 224 3.49 -0.82 3.90
C LEU A 224 2.94 -1.92 4.82
N ASN A 225 3.57 -2.11 5.96
CA ASN A 225 3.18 -3.10 6.95
C ASN A 225 2.58 -2.38 8.16
N VAL A 226 1.34 -2.71 8.52
CA VAL A 226 0.64 -2.10 9.65
C VAL A 226 0.17 -3.20 10.59
N VAL A 227 0.51 -3.06 11.87
CA VAL A 227 -0.04 -3.92 12.92
C VAL A 227 -0.95 -3.09 13.81
N LEU A 228 -2.20 -3.49 13.85
CA LEU A 228 -3.23 -2.94 14.71
C LEU A 228 -3.30 -3.73 16.00
N ASN A 229 -3.48 -3.03 17.11
CA ASN A 229 -3.71 -3.63 18.40
C ASN A 229 -5.08 -4.31 18.41
N ASN A 230 -5.12 -5.59 18.79
CA ASN A 230 -6.35 -6.37 18.96
C ASN A 230 -6.93 -6.29 20.39
N ASN A 231 -6.52 -5.30 21.18
CA ASN A 231 -7.23 -5.01 22.42
C ASN A 231 -8.66 -4.60 22.03
N GLY A 232 -9.64 -5.40 22.46
CA GLY A 232 -11.05 -5.25 22.14
C GLY A 232 -11.58 -3.83 22.39
N PRO A 233 -12.81 -3.53 21.95
CA PRO A 233 -13.30 -2.17 21.83
C PRO A 233 -13.04 -1.34 23.10
N THR A 234 -12.15 -0.36 23.01
CA THR A 234 -11.98 0.62 24.10
C THR A 234 -13.32 1.36 24.26
N VAL A 235 -13.68 1.79 25.47
CA VAL A 235 -15.01 2.36 25.73
C VAL A 235 -15.32 3.56 24.82
N GLY A 236 -14.31 4.34 24.40
CA GLY A 236 -14.46 5.40 23.38
C GLY A 236 -14.54 4.92 21.91
N ALA A 237 -14.20 3.66 21.63
CA ALA A 237 -14.30 3.04 20.31
C ALA A 237 -15.71 2.54 19.96
N LEU A 238 -16.50 2.13 20.96
CA LEU A 238 -17.91 1.80 20.74
C LEU A 238 -18.69 3.06 20.35
N ASP A 239 -18.47 4.18 21.04
CA ASP A 239 -19.17 5.43 20.79
C ASP A 239 -18.88 5.99 19.39
N CYS A 240 -17.64 5.90 18.90
CA CYS A 240 -17.30 6.28 17.53
C CYS A 240 -18.03 5.41 16.49
N ASN A 241 -18.08 4.09 16.67
CA ASN A 241 -18.77 3.18 15.76
C ASN A 241 -20.30 3.34 15.83
N LEU A 242 -20.88 3.58 17.01
CA LEU A 242 -22.31 3.84 17.17
C LEU A 242 -22.70 5.18 16.54
N ASN A 243 -21.93 6.24 16.75
CA ASN A 243 -22.15 7.54 16.11
C ASN A 243 -22.02 7.46 14.58
N GLN A 244 -21.10 6.63 14.06
CA GLN A 244 -20.96 6.35 12.63
C GLN A 244 -22.14 5.55 12.06
N LEU A 245 -22.63 4.52 12.77
CA LEU A 245 -23.87 3.84 12.39
C LEU A 245 -25.08 4.77 12.46
N THR A 246 -25.09 5.73 13.40
CA THR A 246 -26.19 6.69 13.56
C THR A 246 -26.30 7.62 12.35
N ALA A 247 -25.17 8.03 11.76
CA ALA A 247 -25.15 8.76 10.49
C ALA A 247 -25.73 7.93 9.33
N LEU A 248 -25.41 6.62 9.26
CA LEU A 248 -25.99 5.69 8.29
C LEU A 248 -27.48 5.37 8.54
N ARG A 249 -27.94 5.43 9.79
CA ARG A 249 -29.36 5.24 10.15
C ARG A 249 -30.23 6.44 9.74
N SER A 250 -29.66 7.63 9.59
CA SER A 250 -30.40 8.82 9.14
C SER A 250 -30.72 8.80 7.64
N LEU A 251 -30.13 7.88 6.87
CA LEU A 251 -30.30 7.74 5.42
C LEU A 251 -31.36 6.71 5.00
N GLY A 252 -32.25 6.31 5.92
CA GLY A 252 -33.40 5.46 5.57
C GLY A 252 -34.42 5.30 6.70
N TYR A 253 -35.42 6.18 6.73
CA TYR A 253 -36.85 5.93 6.43
C TYR A 253 -37.55 7.25 6.15
#